data_AF-A0A8S3VNG3-F1
#
_entry.id   AF-A0A8S3VNG3-F1
#
_cell.length_a   1.000
_cell.length_b   1.000
_cell.length_c   1.000
_cell.angle_alpha   90.00
_cell.angle_beta   90.00
_cell.angle_gamma   90.00
#
_symmetry.space_group_name_H-M   'P 1'
#
loop_
_entity.id
_entity.type
_entity.pdbx_description
1 polymer ?
#
loop_
_entity_poly.entity_id
_entity_poly.type
_entity_poly.pdbx_seq_one_letter_code
_entity_poly.pdbx_strand_id
1 'polypeptide(L)'
;MSLKVVNINTASKEELITIKDIGEARAKLIIDARTDKGKLTLEDLKLIQGLPNTMWDPLVAAGRIIFEQTEEVDEIADQKKLIEKLKTRLVNQKQDAEQEMKKIQNNFDTRLLIATQEKTTIQHEFKHKIKELQDALEGEIEEKNEYAKLIDETKQKYAMESLALQEFSQQEKEKLLIKVEQDKLKNWKNKKNIWICYK
;
A
#
# COMPACT_ATOMS: atom_id res chain seq x y z
N MET A 1 -46.98 55.44 -14.27
CA MET A 1 -46.15 54.62 -15.19
C MET A 1 -44.70 54.79 -14.78
N SER A 2 -44.01 53.71 -14.41
CA SER A 2 -42.61 53.76 -13.99
C SER A 2 -41.70 54.03 -15.19
N LEU A 3 -40.84 55.04 -15.09
CA LEU A 3 -39.87 55.42 -16.12
C LEU A 3 -38.61 54.57 -15.95
N LYS A 4 -38.25 53.80 -16.98
CA LYS A 4 -37.04 52.95 -16.99
C LYS A 4 -35.83 53.76 -17.49
N VAL A 5 -34.73 53.72 -16.75
CA VAL A 5 -33.44 54.25 -17.20
C VAL A 5 -32.76 53.20 -18.07
N VAL A 6 -32.26 53.62 -19.24
CA VAL A 6 -31.67 52.72 -20.24
C VAL A 6 -30.23 53.14 -20.53
N ASN A 7 -29.31 52.18 -20.52
CA ASN A 7 -27.91 52.41 -20.88
C ASN A 7 -27.71 52.14 -22.37
N ILE A 8 -27.26 53.15 -23.13
CA ILE A 8 -27.12 53.05 -24.60
C ILE A 8 -26.11 52.00 -25.03
N ASN A 9 -25.07 51.78 -24.24
CA ASN A 9 -24.00 50.87 -24.61
C ASN A 9 -24.38 49.40 -24.37
N THR A 10 -25.27 49.12 -23.41
CA THR A 10 -25.64 47.74 -23.03
C THR A 10 -27.08 47.35 -23.33
N ALA A 11 -27.97 48.30 -23.63
CA ALA A 11 -29.38 48.03 -23.84
C ALA A 11 -29.66 47.08 -25.01
N SER A 12 -30.73 46.29 -24.87
CA SER A 12 -31.26 45.48 -25.97
C SER A 12 -32.07 46.33 -26.96
N LYS A 13 -32.35 45.79 -28.15
CA LYS A 13 -33.17 46.49 -29.17
C LYS A 13 -34.54 46.85 -28.60
N GLU A 14 -35.16 45.95 -27.87
CA GLU A 14 -36.47 46.11 -27.25
C GLU A 14 -36.44 47.22 -26.21
N GLU A 15 -35.39 47.27 -25.38
CA GLU A 15 -35.21 48.32 -24.36
C GLU A 15 -35.02 49.70 -24.99
N LEU A 16 -34.30 49.81 -26.10
CA LEU A 16 -34.15 51.07 -26.83
C LEU A 16 -35.48 51.57 -27.41
N ILE A 17 -36.34 50.67 -27.91
CA ILE A 17 -37.66 51.02 -28.47
C ILE A 17 -38.63 51.51 -27.39
N THR A 18 -38.43 51.13 -26.11
CA THR A 18 -39.28 51.63 -25.01
C THR A 18 -39.07 53.12 -24.70
N ILE A 19 -38.00 53.72 -25.25
CA ILE A 19 -37.69 55.12 -25.06
C ILE A 19 -38.59 55.96 -25.97
N LYS A 20 -39.24 56.97 -25.39
CA LYS A 20 -40.07 57.91 -26.12
C LYS A 20 -39.30 58.50 -27.30
N ASP A 21 -39.90 58.46 -28.48
CA ASP A 21 -39.37 58.94 -29.76
C ASP A 21 -38.27 58.06 -30.41
N ILE A 22 -37.88 56.92 -29.81
CA ILE A 22 -37.03 55.88 -30.43
C ILE A 22 -37.91 54.75 -30.98
N GLY A 23 -38.00 54.65 -32.30
CA GLY A 23 -38.60 53.49 -32.98
C GLY A 23 -37.57 52.44 -33.40
N GLU A 24 -38.03 51.33 -33.97
CA GLU A 24 -37.19 50.22 -34.43
C GLU A 24 -36.03 50.63 -35.35
N ALA A 25 -36.29 51.54 -36.29
CA ALA A 25 -35.28 52.03 -37.22
C ALA A 25 -34.13 52.75 -36.50
N ARG A 26 -34.45 53.54 -35.46
CA ARG A 26 -33.47 54.29 -34.66
C ARG A 26 -32.75 53.41 -33.66
N ALA A 27 -33.46 52.47 -33.03
CA ALA A 27 -32.87 51.45 -32.18
C ALA A 27 -31.79 50.67 -32.92
N LYS A 28 -32.05 50.32 -34.19
CA LYS A 28 -31.08 49.62 -35.04
C LYS A 28 -29.83 50.48 -35.30
N LEU A 29 -29.99 51.75 -35.65
CA LEU A 29 -28.85 52.66 -35.89
C LEU A 29 -27.92 52.79 -34.68
N ILE A 30 -28.47 52.80 -33.46
CA ILE A 30 -27.66 52.84 -32.23
C ILE A 30 -26.87 51.54 -32.05
N ILE A 31 -27.52 50.40 -32.32
CA ILE A 31 -26.88 49.08 -32.24
C ILE A 31 -25.76 48.96 -33.28
N ASP A 32 -26.01 49.43 -34.51
CA ASP A 32 -25.04 49.42 -35.59
C ASP A 32 -23.85 50.34 -35.22
N ALA A 33 -24.13 51.56 -34.73
CA ALA A 33 -23.10 52.51 -34.30
C ALA A 33 -22.20 51.97 -33.17
N ARG A 34 -22.76 51.25 -32.18
CA ARG A 34 -21.94 50.63 -31.12
C ARG A 34 -21.20 49.39 -31.60
N THR A 35 -21.68 48.73 -32.65
CA THR A 35 -20.98 47.58 -33.25
C THR A 35 -19.76 48.07 -34.03
N ASP A 36 -19.88 49.20 -34.71
CA ASP A 36 -18.80 49.78 -35.52
C ASP A 36 -17.76 50.53 -34.67
N LYS A 37 -18.20 51.35 -33.71
CA LYS A 37 -17.33 52.22 -32.90
C LYS A 37 -17.01 51.66 -31.51
N GLY A 38 -17.80 50.72 -31.00
CA GLY A 38 -17.72 50.25 -29.62
C GLY A 38 -18.59 51.08 -28.66
N LYS A 39 -18.03 51.53 -27.52
CA LYS A 39 -18.80 52.35 -26.57
C LYS A 39 -19.12 53.71 -27.18
N LEU A 40 -20.41 54.06 -27.21
CA LEU A 40 -20.90 55.34 -27.68
C LEU A 40 -20.88 56.37 -26.54
N THR A 41 -20.55 57.60 -26.90
CA THR A 41 -20.68 58.79 -26.05
C THR A 41 -21.87 59.64 -26.49
N LEU A 42 -22.21 60.66 -25.69
CA LEU A 42 -23.24 61.63 -26.06
C LEU A 42 -22.96 62.30 -27.41
N GLU A 43 -21.68 62.58 -27.70
CA GLU A 43 -21.25 63.21 -28.95
C GLU A 43 -21.44 62.27 -30.15
N ASP A 44 -21.22 60.98 -29.96
CA ASP A 44 -21.36 59.97 -31.02
C ASP A 44 -22.81 59.82 -31.49
N LEU A 45 -23.76 59.95 -30.58
CA LEU A 45 -25.18 59.93 -30.94
C LEU A 45 -25.57 61.09 -31.85
N LYS A 46 -24.89 62.24 -31.75
CA LYS A 46 -25.14 63.42 -32.59
C LYS A 46 -24.63 63.25 -34.02
N LEU A 47 -23.68 62.33 -34.23
CA LEU A 47 -23.07 62.05 -35.54
C LEU A 47 -23.87 61.01 -36.35
N ILE A 48 -24.77 60.26 -35.72
CA ILE A 48 -25.57 59.23 -36.39
C ILE A 48 -26.66 59.90 -37.24
N GLN A 49 -26.57 59.75 -38.56
CA GLN A 49 -27.56 60.27 -39.49
C GLN A 49 -28.95 59.66 -39.21
N GLY A 50 -29.95 60.51 -38.96
CA GLY A 50 -31.32 60.09 -38.60
C GLY A 50 -31.66 60.18 -37.11
N LEU A 51 -30.69 60.56 -36.26
CA LEU A 51 -30.88 60.85 -34.83
C LEU A 51 -30.64 62.34 -34.53
N PRO A 52 -31.68 63.18 -34.44
CA PRO A 52 -31.51 64.61 -34.18
C PRO A 52 -31.21 64.89 -32.70
N ASN A 53 -30.34 65.87 -32.43
CA ASN A 53 -29.93 66.28 -31.08
C ASN A 53 -31.11 66.69 -30.19
N THR A 54 -32.13 67.32 -30.79
CA THR A 54 -33.36 67.77 -30.12
C THR A 54 -34.13 66.65 -29.43
N MET A 55 -33.88 65.40 -29.82
CA MET A 55 -34.49 64.21 -29.24
C MET A 55 -33.72 63.66 -28.04
N TRP A 56 -32.39 63.61 -28.12
CA TRP A 56 -31.55 62.97 -27.10
C TRP A 56 -31.20 63.91 -25.94
N ASP A 57 -31.00 65.20 -26.22
CA ASP A 57 -30.66 66.19 -25.20
C ASP A 57 -31.70 66.21 -24.05
N PRO A 58 -33.04 66.20 -24.30
CA PRO A 58 -34.02 66.11 -23.22
C PRO A 58 -34.04 64.77 -22.47
N LEU A 59 -33.72 63.66 -23.16
CA LEU A 59 -33.75 62.32 -22.56
C LEU A 59 -32.57 62.09 -21.62
N VAL A 60 -31.40 62.61 -21.99
CA VAL A 60 -30.19 62.60 -21.18
C VAL A 60 -30.33 63.58 -20.01
N ALA A 61 -30.84 64.79 -20.26
CA ALA A 61 -31.10 65.78 -19.20
C ALA A 61 -32.15 65.29 -18.18
N ALA A 62 -33.14 64.51 -18.62
CA ALA A 62 -34.12 63.88 -17.75
C ALA A 62 -33.61 62.61 -17.04
N GLY A 63 -32.34 62.22 -17.25
CA GLY A 63 -31.74 61.03 -16.65
C GLY A 63 -32.35 59.70 -17.13
N ARG A 64 -33.08 59.70 -18.24
CA ARG A 64 -33.67 58.48 -18.82
C ARG A 64 -32.63 57.64 -19.55
N ILE A 65 -31.54 58.27 -19.95
CA ILE A 65 -30.47 57.68 -20.73
C ILE A 65 -29.14 57.95 -20.05
N ILE A 66 -28.36 56.89 -19.84
CA ILE A 66 -27.02 56.97 -19.25
C ILE A 66 -25.97 56.37 -20.17
N PHE A 67 -24.75 56.90 -20.05
CA PHE A 67 -23.55 56.37 -20.70
C PHE A 67 -22.62 55.89 -19.58
N GLU A 68 -22.19 54.64 -19.66
CA GLU A 68 -21.20 54.11 -18.72
C GLU A 68 -19.84 54.75 -19.01
N GLN A 69 -19.45 55.76 -18.22
CA GLN A 69 -18.08 56.22 -18.18
C GLN A 69 -17.27 55.18 -17.39
N THR A 70 -16.41 54.44 -18.07
CA THR A 70 -15.41 53.59 -17.41
C THR A 70 -14.06 54.28 -17.53
N GLU A 71 -13.82 55.26 -16.66
CA GLU A 71 -12.44 55.63 -16.35
C GLU A 71 -11.95 54.58 -15.35
N GLU A 72 -11.02 53.72 -15.77
CA GLU A 72 -10.24 52.93 -14.80
C GLU A 72 -9.49 53.93 -13.93
N VAL A 73 -9.96 54.14 -12.71
CA VAL A 73 -9.27 54.97 -11.72
C VAL A 73 -7.92 54.32 -11.43
N ASP A 74 -6.82 55.07 -11.55
CA ASP A 74 -5.43 54.58 -11.46
C ASP A 74 -5.16 53.68 -10.23
N GLU A 75 -5.87 53.93 -9.12
CA GLU A 75 -5.82 53.11 -7.90
C GLU A 75 -6.23 51.64 -8.12
N ILE A 76 -7.22 51.38 -8.98
CA ILE A 76 -7.70 50.02 -9.29
C ILE A 76 -6.66 49.29 -10.15
N ALA A 77 -5.97 50.00 -11.05
CA ALA A 77 -4.92 49.43 -11.89
C ALA A 77 -3.69 48.99 -11.06
N ASP A 78 -3.31 49.80 -10.07
CA ASP A 78 -2.18 49.47 -9.19
C ASP A 78 -2.53 48.36 -8.18
N GLN A 79 -3.76 48.31 -7.69
CA GLN A 79 -4.25 47.16 -6.91
C GLN A 79 -4.21 45.85 -7.72
N LYS A 80 -4.60 45.87 -9.00
CA LYS A 80 -4.51 44.69 -9.89
C LYS A 80 -3.06 44.22 -10.07
N LYS A 81 -2.11 45.13 -10.29
CA LYS A 81 -0.67 44.78 -10.39
C LYS A 81 -0.14 44.17 -9.10
N LEU A 82 -0.56 44.69 -7.94
CA LEU A 82 -0.16 44.16 -6.65
C LEU A 82 -0.71 42.74 -6.44
N ILE A 83 -2.00 42.53 -6.75
CA ILE A 83 -2.63 41.21 -6.69
C ILE A 83 -1.88 40.21 -7.58
N GLU A 84 -1.49 40.60 -8.78
CA GLU A 84 -0.79 39.70 -9.69
C GLU A 84 0.61 39.31 -9.16
N LYS A 85 1.37 40.28 -8.63
CA LYS A 85 2.65 40.00 -7.96
C LYS A 85 2.48 39.05 -6.77
N LEU A 86 1.42 39.23 -5.98
CA LEU A 86 1.11 38.36 -4.84
C LEU A 86 0.76 36.94 -5.30
N LYS A 87 -0.04 36.79 -6.36
CA LYS A 87 -0.34 35.47 -6.95
C LYS A 87 0.91 34.76 -7.43
N THR A 88 1.82 35.46 -8.14
CA THR A 88 3.06 34.83 -8.62
C THR A 88 3.93 34.35 -7.47
N ARG A 89 4.05 35.14 -6.39
CA ARG A 89 4.76 34.72 -5.17
C ARG A 89 4.12 33.49 -4.54
N LEU A 90 2.79 33.46 -4.45
CA LEU A 90 2.06 32.35 -3.86
C LEU A 90 2.30 31.05 -4.66
N VAL A 91 2.27 31.12 -5.99
CA VAL A 91 2.51 29.96 -6.86
C VAL A 91 3.94 29.45 -6.68
N ASN A 92 4.94 30.34 -6.67
CA ASN A 92 6.33 29.94 -6.50
C ASN A 92 6.55 29.31 -5.11
N GLN A 93 6.05 29.93 -4.04
CA GLN A 93 6.14 29.36 -2.69
C GLN A 93 5.47 27.98 -2.59
N LYS A 94 4.31 27.80 -3.24
CA LYS A 94 3.63 26.52 -3.30
C LYS A 94 4.50 25.48 -4.02
N GLN A 95 5.09 25.83 -5.15
CA GLN A 95 5.96 24.93 -5.91
C GLN A 95 7.21 24.54 -5.11
N ASP A 96 7.85 25.49 -4.43
CA ASP A 96 9.01 25.23 -3.59
C ASP A 96 8.65 24.28 -2.44
N ALA A 97 7.52 24.52 -1.77
CA ALA A 97 7.02 23.65 -0.71
C ALA A 97 6.70 22.24 -1.23
N GLU A 98 6.08 22.11 -2.40
CA GLU A 98 5.81 20.81 -3.04
C GLU A 98 7.09 20.05 -3.39
N GLN A 99 8.12 20.76 -3.88
CA GLN A 99 9.42 20.15 -4.16
C GLN A 99 10.12 19.66 -2.90
N GLU A 100 10.12 20.45 -1.83
CA GLU A 100 10.69 20.04 -0.54
C GLU A 100 9.95 18.83 0.05
N MET A 101 8.61 18.84 0.00
CA MET A 101 7.81 17.68 0.41
C MET A 101 8.15 16.43 -0.39
N LYS A 102 8.37 16.55 -1.70
CA LYS A 102 8.78 15.43 -2.55
C LYS A 102 10.17 14.90 -2.18
N LYS A 103 11.12 15.77 -1.86
CA LYS A 103 12.46 15.35 -1.37
C LYS A 103 12.35 14.61 -0.04
N ILE A 104 11.56 15.13 0.89
CA ILE A 104 11.31 14.49 2.19
C ILE A 104 10.69 13.11 2.00
N GLN A 105 9.67 13.00 1.16
CA GLN A 105 9.00 11.74 0.86
C GLN A 105 9.98 10.72 0.27
N ASN A 106 10.76 11.11 -0.74
CA ASN A 106 11.76 10.21 -1.34
C ASN A 106 12.80 9.72 -0.33
N ASN A 107 13.26 10.61 0.56
CA ASN A 107 14.21 10.24 1.61
C ASN A 107 13.57 9.24 2.60
N PHE A 108 12.33 9.50 3.01
CA PHE A 108 11.57 8.59 3.85
C PHE A 108 11.40 7.20 3.19
N ASP A 109 10.98 7.16 1.93
CA ASP A 109 10.78 5.92 1.18
C ASP A 109 12.09 5.13 1.03
N THR A 110 13.21 5.83 0.77
CA THR A 110 14.54 5.22 0.68
C THR A 110 14.95 4.58 2.01
N ARG A 111 14.75 5.30 3.13
CA ARG A 111 15.06 4.77 4.47
C ARG A 111 14.15 3.60 4.84
N LEU A 112 12.88 3.66 4.47
CA LEU A 112 11.92 2.59 4.69
C LEU A 112 12.31 1.32 3.92
N LEU A 113 12.78 1.48 2.67
CA LEU A 113 13.26 0.37 1.85
C LEU A 113 14.48 -0.30 2.49
N ILE A 114 15.49 0.48 2.89
CA ILE A 114 16.70 -0.04 3.56
C ILE A 114 16.33 -0.81 4.82
N ALA A 115 15.51 -0.20 5.70
CA ALA A 115 15.07 -0.83 6.94
C ALA A 115 14.31 -2.15 6.69
N THR A 116 13.51 -2.20 5.63
CA THR A 116 12.78 -3.42 5.24
C THR A 116 13.73 -4.49 4.74
N GLN A 117 14.71 -4.13 3.91
CA GLN A 117 15.74 -5.05 3.42
C GLN A 117 16.57 -5.63 4.57
N GLU A 118 17.10 -4.77 5.45
CA GLU A 118 17.85 -5.18 6.64
C GLU A 118 17.04 -6.14 7.51
N LYS A 119 15.77 -5.82 7.77
CA LYS A 119 14.87 -6.71 8.52
C LYS A 119 14.73 -8.07 7.84
N THR A 120 14.55 -8.13 6.53
CA THR A 120 14.43 -9.41 5.80
C THR A 120 15.71 -10.22 5.83
N THR A 121 16.87 -9.57 5.70
CA THR A 121 18.18 -10.22 5.79
C THR A 121 18.38 -10.83 7.18
N ILE A 122 18.15 -10.03 8.23
CA ILE A 122 18.24 -10.49 9.62
C ILE A 122 17.29 -11.67 9.86
N GLN A 123 16.04 -11.58 9.38
CA GLN A 123 15.08 -12.68 9.51
C GLN A 123 15.56 -13.97 8.81
N HIS A 124 16.17 -13.85 7.63
CA HIS A 124 16.72 -14.99 6.92
C HIS A 124 17.90 -15.61 7.66
N GLU A 125 18.83 -14.79 8.16
CA GLU A 125 19.97 -15.24 8.96
C GLU A 125 19.53 -15.97 10.24
N PHE A 126 18.58 -15.40 10.98
CA PHE A 126 18.01 -16.06 12.16
C PHE A 126 17.35 -17.39 11.80
N LYS A 127 16.57 -17.44 10.71
CA LYS A 127 15.92 -18.67 10.26
C LYS A 127 16.95 -19.74 9.87
N HIS A 128 18.01 -19.34 9.17
CA HIS A 128 19.11 -20.24 8.84
C HIS A 128 19.76 -20.80 10.10
N LYS A 129 20.05 -19.93 11.08
CA LYS A 129 20.71 -20.35 12.31
C LYS A 129 19.86 -21.30 13.15
N ILE A 130 18.54 -21.07 13.21
CA ILE A 130 17.61 -22.00 13.87
C ILE A 130 17.67 -23.36 13.20
N LYS A 131 17.68 -23.40 11.86
CA LYS A 131 17.74 -24.66 11.12
C LYS A 131 19.06 -25.41 11.38
N GLU A 132 20.19 -24.72 11.33
CA GLU A 132 21.49 -25.34 11.66
C GLU A 132 21.48 -25.99 13.06
N LEU A 133 20.90 -25.32 14.05
CA LEU A 133 20.81 -25.84 15.41
C LEU A 133 19.85 -27.03 15.51
N GLN A 134 18.76 -27.02 14.74
CA GLN A 134 17.84 -28.16 14.65
C GLN A 134 18.51 -29.37 14.03
N ASP A 135 19.17 -29.20 12.89
CA ASP A 135 19.87 -30.28 12.17
C ASP A 135 20.99 -30.87 13.06
N ALA A 136 21.72 -30.03 13.81
CA ALA A 136 22.74 -30.49 14.75
C ALA A 136 22.15 -31.30 15.92
N LEU A 137 21.03 -30.83 16.49
CA LEU A 137 20.35 -31.53 17.58
C LEU A 137 19.77 -32.87 17.13
N GLU A 138 19.20 -32.94 15.93
CA GLU A 138 18.72 -34.19 15.32
C GLU A 138 19.86 -35.19 15.17
N GLY A 139 21.03 -34.74 14.67
CA GLY A 139 22.23 -35.58 14.60
C GLY A 139 22.68 -36.14 15.96
N GLU A 140 22.71 -35.30 17.02
CA GLU A 140 23.05 -35.78 18.38
C GLU A 140 22.04 -36.80 18.93
N ILE A 141 20.75 -36.62 18.62
CA ILE A 141 19.70 -37.56 19.03
C ILE A 141 19.89 -38.90 18.31
N GLU A 142 20.16 -38.88 17.00
CA GLU A 142 20.43 -40.08 16.21
C GLU A 142 21.63 -40.86 16.76
N GLU A 143 22.73 -40.16 17.04
CA GLU A 143 23.94 -40.78 17.59
C GLU A 143 23.64 -41.47 18.94
N LYS A 144 22.95 -40.76 19.84
CA LYS A 144 22.55 -41.33 21.15
C LYS A 144 21.61 -42.53 21.01
N ASN A 145 20.69 -42.50 20.05
CA ASN A 145 19.79 -43.62 19.80
C ASN A 145 20.55 -44.84 19.28
N GLU A 146 21.54 -44.64 18.42
CA GLU A 146 22.38 -45.72 17.91
C GLU A 146 23.21 -46.36 19.03
N TYR A 147 23.82 -45.55 19.89
CA TYR A 147 24.52 -46.05 21.09
C TYR A 147 23.57 -46.82 22.03
N ALA A 148 22.36 -46.32 22.26
CA ALA A 148 21.38 -47.01 23.10
C ALA A 148 21.03 -48.41 22.55
N LYS A 149 20.86 -48.51 21.23
CA LYS A 149 20.61 -49.79 20.55
C LYS A 149 21.77 -50.77 20.71
N LEU A 150 23.00 -50.31 20.49
CA LEU A 150 24.21 -51.14 20.68
C LEU A 150 24.33 -51.67 22.11
N ILE A 151 24.02 -50.83 23.11
CA ILE A 151 24.02 -51.23 24.52
C ILE A 151 23.01 -52.36 24.75
N ASP A 152 21.80 -52.25 24.21
CA ASP A 152 20.76 -53.25 24.41
C ASP A 152 21.06 -54.56 23.67
N GLU A 153 21.61 -54.51 22.45
CA GLU A 153 22.10 -55.70 21.72
C GLU A 153 23.21 -56.41 22.52
N THR A 154 24.13 -55.63 23.09
CA THR A 154 25.23 -56.15 23.91
C THR A 154 24.71 -56.83 25.17
N LYS A 155 23.73 -56.22 25.87
CA LYS A 155 23.07 -56.84 27.03
C LYS A 155 22.38 -58.15 26.67
N GLN A 156 21.66 -58.18 25.54
CA GLN A 156 21.00 -59.39 25.06
C GLN A 156 22.00 -60.51 24.77
N LYS A 157 23.13 -60.17 24.12
CA LYS A 157 24.20 -61.12 23.83
C LYS A 157 24.78 -61.74 25.11
N TYR A 158 25.14 -60.91 26.10
CA TYR A 158 25.65 -61.41 27.38
C TYR A 158 24.62 -62.29 28.12
N ALA A 159 23.34 -61.92 28.07
CA ALA A 159 22.28 -62.74 28.66
C ALA A 159 22.19 -64.12 28.01
N MET A 160 22.25 -64.19 26.67
CA MET A 160 22.27 -65.46 25.93
C MET A 160 23.51 -66.30 26.24
N GLU A 161 24.69 -65.69 26.28
CA GLU A 161 25.95 -66.40 26.59
C GLU A 161 25.94 -66.96 28.03
N SER A 162 25.44 -66.18 28.99
CA SER A 162 25.26 -66.63 30.37
C SER A 162 24.29 -67.81 30.46
N LEU A 163 23.18 -67.77 29.71
CA LEU A 163 22.20 -68.86 29.70
C LEU A 163 22.81 -70.13 29.10
N ALA A 164 23.51 -70.02 27.96
CA ALA A 164 24.15 -71.14 27.29
C ALA A 164 25.21 -71.83 28.18
N LEU A 165 25.99 -71.06 28.94
CA LEU A 165 26.94 -71.60 29.92
C LEU A 165 26.23 -72.36 31.04
N GLN A 166 25.10 -71.85 31.52
CA GLN A 166 24.30 -72.51 32.56
C GLN A 166 23.70 -73.83 32.04
N GLU A 167 23.16 -73.82 30.83
CA GLU A 167 22.64 -75.02 30.15
C GLU A 167 23.74 -76.06 29.93
N PHE A 168 24.92 -75.64 29.45
CA PHE A 168 26.05 -76.53 29.26
C PHE A 168 26.47 -77.22 30.57
N SER A 169 26.57 -76.45 31.67
CA SER A 169 26.86 -76.98 32.99
C SER A 169 25.81 -77.99 33.47
N GLN A 170 24.52 -77.73 33.20
CA GLN A 170 23.44 -78.67 33.52
C GLN A 170 23.55 -79.96 32.71
N GLN A 171 23.79 -79.87 31.40
CA GLN A 171 23.96 -81.03 30.53
C GLN A 171 25.15 -81.91 30.95
N GLU A 172 26.27 -81.31 31.38
CA GLU A 172 27.40 -82.10 31.92
C GLU A 172 27.03 -82.85 33.20
N LYS A 173 26.30 -82.20 34.12
CA LYS A 173 25.80 -82.85 35.34
C LYS A 173 24.87 -84.02 35.01
N GLU A 174 23.95 -83.85 34.05
CA GLU A 174 23.05 -84.92 33.60
C GLU A 174 23.81 -86.08 32.96
N LYS A 175 24.78 -85.81 32.08
CA LYS A 175 25.63 -86.85 31.47
C LYS A 175 26.37 -87.68 32.53
N LEU A 176 26.91 -87.02 33.55
CA LEU A 176 27.56 -87.69 34.68
C LEU A 176 26.58 -88.56 35.47
N LEU A 177 25.37 -88.05 35.74
CA LEU A 177 24.33 -88.79 36.45
C LEU A 177 23.91 -90.06 35.69
N ILE A 178 23.64 -89.93 34.40
CA ILE A 178 23.30 -91.07 33.52
C ILE A 178 24.43 -92.11 33.54
N LYS A 179 25.69 -91.68 33.47
CA LYS A 179 26.84 -92.59 33.52
C LYS A 179 26.91 -93.37 34.84
N VAL A 180 26.73 -92.67 35.97
CA VAL A 180 26.67 -93.30 37.29
C VAL A 180 25.52 -94.32 37.38
N GLU A 181 24.35 -94.00 36.84
CA GLU A 181 23.21 -94.93 36.81
C GLU A 181 23.47 -96.16 35.92
N GLN A 182 24.07 -95.96 34.75
CA GLN A 182 24.47 -97.05 33.86
C GLN A 182 25.48 -97.99 34.54
N ASP A 183 26.47 -97.43 35.24
CA ASP A 183 27.46 -98.20 36.00
C ASP A 183 26.83 -99.00 37.15
N LYS A 184 25.88 -98.40 37.89
CA LYS A 184 25.08 -99.10 38.91
C LYS A 184 24.29 -100.25 38.29
N LEU A 185 23.63 -100.03 37.15
CA LEU A 185 22.84 -101.04 36.45
C LEU A 185 23.72 -102.21 35.97
N LYS A 186 24.91 -101.90 35.46
CA LYS A 186 25.91 -102.89 35.00
C LYS A 186 26.43 -103.74 36.16
N ASN A 187 26.76 -103.11 37.29
CA ASN A 187 27.16 -103.80 38.52
C ASN A 187 26.04 -104.69 39.08
N TRP A 188 24.80 -104.20 39.07
CA TRP A 188 23.64 -104.99 39.48
C TRP A 188 23.43 -106.22 38.58
N LYS A 189 23.51 -106.06 37.25
CA LYS A 189 23.44 -107.18 36.29
C LYS A 189 24.55 -108.20 36.53
N ASN A 190 25.79 -107.76 36.79
CA ASN A 190 26.90 -108.65 37.13
C ASN A 190 26.63 -109.43 38.42
N LYS A 191 26.17 -108.77 39.49
CA LYS A 191 25.81 -109.45 40.75
C LYS A 191 24.67 -110.47 40.56
N LYS A 192 23.68 -110.14 39.72
CA LYS A 192 22.56 -111.04 39.40
C LYS A 192 23.01 -112.26 38.58
N ASN A 193 23.91 -112.08 37.61
CA ASN A 193 24.50 -113.20 36.85
C ASN A 193 25.33 -114.13 37.73
N ILE A 194 26.10 -113.58 38.69
CA ILE A 194 26.82 -114.39 39.68
C ILE A 194 25.85 -115.24 40.51
N TRP A 195 24.70 -114.69 40.89
CA TRP A 195 23.67 -115.42 41.63
C TRP A 195 22.96 -116.53 40.83
N ILE A 196 22.88 -116.40 39.51
CA ILE A 196 22.26 -117.41 38.62
C ILE A 196 23.20 -118.60 38.38
N CYS A 197 24.53 -118.41 38.45
CA CYS A 197 25.51 -119.51 38.28
C CYS A 197 25.69 -120.41 39.51
N TYR A 198 25.12 -120.05 40.67
CA TYR A 198 25.23 -120.80 41.94
C TYR A 198 23.97 -121.61 42.29
N LYS A 199 23.06 -121.81 41.33
CA LYS A 199 21.80 -122.54 41.47
C LYS A 199 21.68 -123.62 40.41
#